data_AF-A0A350SZH9-F1
#
_entry.id   AF-A0A350SZH9-F1
#
_cell.length_a   1.000
_cell.length_b   1.000
_cell.length_c   1.000
_cell.angle_alpha   90.00
_cell.angle_beta   90.00
_cell.angle_gamma   90.00
#
_symmetry.space_group_name_H-M   'P 1'
#
loop_
_entity.id
_entity.type
_entity.pdbx_description
1 polymer ?
#
loop_
_entity_poly.entity_id
_entity_poly.type
_entity_poly.pdbx_seq_one_letter_code
_entity_poly.pdbx_strand_id
1 'polypeptide(L)'
;MSTNQWTELAVAVVALLLSAVATWAEISLVAVSRVDVRRLFDNRLSREDAIAIERTQRLRSAVLLIEVLAAAIAVALFTWVFADLLGDRGLLWGLLTSLGILLVVGRLIPRILANEEASSENDLPHKVGRVLALLFAPIVRPAEWIVTLFGGNRRRRYEAEPPADEA
;
A
#
# COMPACT_ATOMS: atom_id res chain seq x y z
N MET A 1 22.07 -4.33 -24.57
CA MET A 1 20.93 -3.40 -24.43
C MET A 1 20.98 -2.38 -25.54
N SER A 2 19.87 -2.10 -26.20
CA SER A 2 19.74 -1.06 -27.23
C SER A 2 19.50 0.32 -26.59
N THR A 3 19.68 1.42 -27.34
CA THR A 3 19.39 2.78 -26.86
C THR A 3 17.95 2.94 -26.38
N ASN A 4 17.00 2.28 -27.04
CA ASN A 4 15.57 2.31 -26.67
C ASN A 4 15.32 1.70 -25.28
N GLN A 5 16.00 0.60 -24.95
CA GLN A 5 15.86 -0.06 -23.64
C GLN A 5 16.38 0.84 -22.50
N TRP A 6 17.43 1.63 -22.74
CA TRP A 6 17.91 2.61 -21.76
C TRP A 6 16.91 3.75 -21.55
N THR A 7 16.26 4.22 -22.61
CA THR A 7 15.22 5.25 -22.48
C THR A 7 14.00 4.72 -21.74
N GLU A 8 13.55 3.49 -22.03
CA GLU A 8 12.43 2.85 -21.33
C GLU A 8 12.73 2.63 -19.85
N LEU A 9 13.96 2.17 -19.54
CA LEU A 9 14.40 2.01 -18.16
C LEU A 9 14.44 3.35 -17.42
N ALA A 10 14.96 4.41 -18.05
CA ALA A 10 14.99 5.75 -17.45
C ALA A 10 13.57 6.26 -17.18
N VAL A 11 12.64 6.10 -18.12
CA VAL A 11 11.23 6.48 -17.93
C VAL A 11 10.58 5.63 -16.83
N ALA A 12 10.87 4.33 -16.77
CA ALA A 12 10.37 3.42 -15.72
C ALA A 12 10.84 3.87 -14.32
N VAL A 13 12.11 4.25 -14.19
CA VAL A 13 12.68 4.74 -12.93
C VAL A 13 12.05 6.07 -12.53
N VAL A 14 11.87 7.02 -13.46
CA VAL A 14 11.19 8.29 -13.18
C VAL A 14 9.74 8.04 -12.74
N ALA A 15 9.02 7.16 -13.42
CA ALA A 15 7.65 6.78 -13.04
C ALA A 15 7.61 6.13 -11.65
N LEU A 16 8.57 5.26 -11.32
CA LEU A 16 8.68 4.65 -9.99
C LEU A 16 8.91 5.69 -8.90
N LEU A 17 9.78 6.67 -9.12
CA LEU A 17 10.04 7.76 -8.19
C LEU A 17 8.81 8.65 -8.01
N LEU A 18 8.09 8.96 -9.10
CA LEU A 18 6.83 9.69 -9.02
C LEU A 18 5.78 8.94 -8.19
N SER A 19 5.69 7.61 -8.35
CA SER A 19 4.82 6.76 -7.53
C SER A 19 5.22 6.78 -6.05
N ALA A 20 6.52 6.75 -5.75
CA ALA A 20 7.04 6.85 -4.38
C ALA A 20 6.71 8.19 -3.72
N VAL A 21 6.92 9.30 -4.44
CA VAL A 21 6.59 10.66 -3.96
C VAL A 21 5.09 10.82 -3.77
N ALA A 22 4.28 10.30 -4.70
CA ALA A 22 2.82 10.33 -4.59
C ALA A 22 2.33 9.54 -3.35
N THR A 23 2.92 8.36 -3.08
CA THR A 23 2.63 7.60 -1.86
C THR A 23 2.96 8.39 -0.60
N TRP A 24 4.13 9.03 -0.55
CA TRP A 24 4.53 9.85 0.59
C TRP A 24 3.57 11.04 0.79
N ALA A 25 3.23 11.75 -0.30
CA ALA A 25 2.27 12.86 -0.26
C ALA A 25 0.87 12.40 0.19
N GLU A 26 0.42 11.22 -0.21
CA GLU A 26 -0.85 10.64 0.24
C GLU A 26 -0.87 10.49 1.77
N ILE A 27 0.21 9.93 2.35
CA ILE A 27 0.31 9.69 3.80
C ILE A 27 0.26 11.01 4.57
N SER A 28 0.99 12.02 4.10
CA SER A 28 0.99 13.35 4.70
C SER A 28 -0.39 14.01 4.63
N LEU A 29 -1.07 13.94 3.49
CA LEU A 29 -2.43 14.49 3.32
C LEU A 29 -3.46 13.76 4.19
N VAL A 30 -3.33 12.44 4.35
CA VAL A 30 -4.17 11.65 5.26
C VAL A 30 -3.98 12.10 6.70
N ALA A 31 -2.74 12.27 7.15
CA ALA A 31 -2.44 12.73 8.51
C ALA A 31 -3.09 14.09 8.81
N VAL A 32 -2.96 15.06 7.90
CA VAL A 32 -3.59 16.39 8.02
C VAL A 32 -5.12 16.27 8.05
N SER A 33 -5.71 15.55 7.08
CA SER A 33 -7.17 15.39 7.01
C SER A 33 -7.76 14.74 8.27
N ARG A 34 -7.03 13.85 8.94
CA ARG A 34 -7.48 13.20 10.19
C ARG A 34 -7.53 14.19 11.35
N VAL A 35 -6.56 15.10 11.45
CA VAL A 35 -6.54 16.16 12.47
C VAL A 35 -7.71 17.12 12.25
N ASP A 36 -7.94 17.52 11.00
CA ASP A 36 -9.02 18.46 10.69
C ASP A 36 -10.41 17.86 10.93
N VAL A 37 -10.61 16.58 10.58
CA VAL A 37 -11.88 15.87 10.87
C VAL A 37 -12.11 15.72 12.38
N ARG A 38 -11.06 15.49 13.18
CA ARG A 38 -11.20 15.46 14.65
C ARG A 38 -11.71 16.82 15.17
N ARG A 39 -11.21 17.92 14.62
CA ARG A 39 -11.63 19.28 14.98
C ARG A 39 -13.07 19.60 14.56
N LEU A 40 -13.58 18.99 13.49
CA LEU A 40 -15.01 19.08 13.10
C LEU A 40 -15.91 18.54 14.21
N PHE A 41 -15.58 17.37 14.76
CA PHE A 41 -16.37 16.77 15.84
C PHE A 41 -16.31 17.57 17.16
N ASP A 42 -15.21 18.29 17.39
CA ASP A 42 -15.05 19.14 18.57
C ASP A 42 -15.72 20.52 18.41
N ASN A 43 -16.48 20.77 17.32
CA ASN A 43 -17.15 22.04 16.99
C ASN A 43 -16.22 23.29 17.02
N ARG A 44 -14.92 23.12 16.74
CA ARG A 44 -13.92 24.19 16.84
C ARG A 44 -13.58 24.90 15.52
N LEU A 45 -14.35 24.67 14.45
CA LEU A 45 -13.94 25.08 13.09
C LEU A 45 -14.79 26.21 12.50
N SER A 46 -14.10 27.09 11.78
CA SER A 46 -14.67 28.16 10.96
C SER A 46 -15.12 27.59 9.59
N ARG A 47 -15.93 28.36 8.86
CA ARG A 47 -16.32 28.05 7.47
C ARG A 47 -15.10 27.89 6.55
N GLU A 48 -14.01 28.61 6.85
CA GLU A 48 -12.74 28.54 6.12
C GLU A 48 -12.05 27.17 6.26
N ASP A 49 -12.14 26.56 7.45
CA ASP A 49 -11.55 25.26 7.71
C ASP A 49 -12.29 24.13 6.97
N ALA A 50 -13.62 24.23 6.85
CA ALA A 50 -14.41 23.27 6.07
C ALA A 50 -14.00 23.26 4.59
N ILE A 51 -13.72 24.43 4.01
CA ILE A 51 -13.23 24.56 2.62
C ILE A 51 -11.81 23.99 2.49
N ALA A 52 -10.95 24.20 3.49
CA ALA A 52 -9.60 23.64 3.51
C ALA A 52 -9.63 22.10 3.52
N ILE A 53 -10.52 21.49 4.31
CA ILE A 53 -10.71 20.02 4.35
C ILE A 53 -11.13 19.48 3.00
N GLU A 54 -12.13 20.08 2.36
CA GLU A 54 -12.61 19.66 1.04
C GLU A 54 -11.50 19.74 -0.01
N ARG A 55 -10.71 20.83 0.02
CA ARG A 55 -9.55 21.00 -0.86
C ARG A 55 -8.48 19.92 -0.61
N THR A 56 -8.18 19.60 0.64
CA THR A 56 -7.23 18.54 1.03
C THR A 56 -7.71 17.18 0.52
N GLN A 57 -9.02 16.88 0.61
CA GLN A 57 -9.58 15.64 0.06
C GLN A 57 -9.46 15.57 -1.47
N ARG A 58 -9.73 16.68 -2.17
CA ARG A 58 -9.58 16.76 -3.63
C ARG A 58 -8.12 16.64 -4.08
N LEU A 59 -7.18 17.17 -3.30
CA LEU A 59 -5.75 16.98 -3.53
C LEU A 59 -5.35 15.52 -3.33
N ARG A 60 -5.85 14.88 -2.27
CA ARG A 60 -5.58 13.46 -2.01
C ARG A 60 -6.07 12.56 -3.15
N SER A 61 -7.28 12.80 -3.68
CA SER A 61 -7.78 12.00 -4.80
C SER A 61 -6.96 12.18 -6.08
N ALA A 62 -6.48 13.39 -6.35
CA ALA A 62 -5.57 13.65 -7.48
C ALA A 62 -4.21 12.95 -7.29
N VAL A 63 -3.64 12.98 -6.08
CA VAL A 63 -2.38 12.29 -5.75
C VAL A 63 -2.50 10.78 -5.93
N LEU A 64 -3.61 10.17 -5.47
CA LEU A 64 -3.88 8.75 -5.67
C LEU A 64 -3.95 8.37 -7.15
N LEU A 65 -4.57 9.21 -7.99
CA LEU A 65 -4.62 8.98 -9.43
C LEU A 65 -3.22 9.00 -10.05
N ILE A 66 -2.39 9.97 -9.65
CA ILE A 66 -0.99 10.07 -10.09
C ILE A 66 -0.20 8.83 -9.65
N GLU A 67 -0.38 8.38 -8.40
CA GLU A 67 0.31 7.20 -7.86
C GLU A 67 0.02 5.94 -8.71
N VAL A 68 -1.25 5.68 -9.00
CA VAL A 68 -1.68 4.50 -9.76
C VAL A 68 -1.20 4.57 -11.20
N LEU A 69 -1.29 5.74 -11.85
CA LEU A 69 -0.82 5.91 -13.23
C LEU A 69 0.70 5.73 -13.33
N ALA A 70 1.46 6.35 -12.42
CA ALA A 70 2.90 6.23 -12.35
C ALA A 70 3.33 4.78 -12.08
N ALA A 71 2.64 4.09 -11.17
CA ALA A 71 2.86 2.68 -10.87
C ALA A 71 2.61 1.78 -12.09
N ALA A 72 1.52 2.00 -12.83
CA ALA A 72 1.18 1.23 -14.02
C ALA A 72 2.23 1.42 -15.14
N ILE A 73 2.67 2.66 -15.37
CA ILE A 73 3.72 2.98 -16.34
C ILE A 73 5.03 2.30 -15.93
N ALA A 74 5.44 2.42 -14.67
CA ALA A 74 6.65 1.80 -14.16
C ALA A 74 6.62 0.27 -14.33
N VAL A 75 5.53 -0.38 -13.92
CA VAL A 75 5.39 -1.84 -14.03
C VAL A 75 5.39 -2.28 -15.49
N ALA A 76 4.68 -1.59 -16.37
CA ALA A 76 4.64 -1.93 -17.79
C ALA A 76 6.04 -1.86 -18.42
N LEU A 77 6.77 -0.77 -18.20
CA LEU A 77 8.10 -0.57 -18.77
C LEU A 77 9.13 -1.50 -18.17
N PHE A 78 9.16 -1.68 -16.85
CA PHE A 78 10.06 -2.66 -16.22
C PHE A 78 9.75 -4.08 -16.71
N THR A 79 8.47 -4.45 -16.84
CA THR A 79 8.10 -5.78 -17.33
C THR A 79 8.59 -5.98 -18.75
N TRP A 80 8.50 -4.97 -19.61
CA TRP A 80 8.97 -5.05 -20.98
C TRP A 80 10.50 -5.17 -21.05
N VAL A 81 11.22 -4.34 -20.31
CA VAL A 81 12.70 -4.39 -20.21
C VAL A 81 13.17 -5.76 -19.68
N PHE A 82 12.52 -6.29 -18.64
CA PHE A 82 12.87 -7.62 -18.11
C PHE A 82 12.43 -8.76 -19.04
N ALA A 83 11.32 -8.62 -19.76
CA ALA A 83 10.88 -9.63 -20.73
C ALA A 83 11.93 -9.85 -21.82
N ASP A 84 12.46 -8.76 -22.37
CA ASP A 84 13.54 -8.79 -23.37
C ASP A 84 14.84 -9.39 -22.82
N LEU A 85 15.14 -9.17 -21.54
CA LEU A 85 16.37 -9.64 -20.91
C LEU A 85 16.33 -11.14 -20.53
N LEU A 86 15.14 -11.67 -20.19
CA LEU A 86 15.00 -13.02 -19.61
C LEU A 86 14.44 -14.08 -20.59
N GLY A 87 14.18 -13.72 -21.86
CA GLY A 87 13.82 -14.69 -22.91
C GLY A 87 12.44 -15.33 -22.74
N ASP A 88 12.29 -16.62 -23.07
CA ASP A 88 10.98 -17.33 -23.14
C ASP A 88 10.12 -17.28 -21.86
N ARG A 89 10.73 -17.09 -20.68
CA ARG A 89 10.01 -16.91 -19.40
C ARG A 89 10.08 -15.48 -18.86
N GLY A 90 10.66 -14.57 -19.63
CA GLY A 90 11.01 -13.24 -19.18
C GLY A 90 9.80 -12.36 -18.86
N LEU A 91 8.67 -12.56 -19.54
CA LEU A 91 7.46 -11.80 -19.24
C LEU A 91 6.93 -12.07 -17.82
N LEU A 92 6.92 -13.35 -17.41
CA LEU A 92 6.41 -13.78 -16.10
C LEU A 92 7.33 -13.30 -14.97
N TRP A 93 8.64 -13.51 -15.12
CA TRP A 93 9.63 -13.06 -14.15
C TRP A 93 9.79 -11.54 -14.13
N GLY A 94 9.66 -10.89 -15.29
CA GLY A 94 9.66 -9.45 -15.42
C GLY A 94 8.47 -8.82 -14.71
N LEU A 95 7.28 -9.37 -14.86
CA LEU A 95 6.10 -8.91 -14.14
C LEU A 95 6.28 -9.05 -12.62
N LEU A 96 6.68 -10.23 -12.15
CA LEU A 96 6.92 -10.49 -10.72
C LEU A 96 7.96 -9.56 -10.12
N THR A 97 9.08 -9.36 -10.83
CA THR A 97 10.18 -8.50 -10.37
C THR A 97 9.75 -7.04 -10.37
N SER A 98 9.06 -6.59 -11.41
CA SER A 98 8.52 -5.22 -11.51
C SER A 98 7.53 -4.92 -10.39
N LEU A 99 6.65 -5.87 -10.08
CA LEU A 99 5.71 -5.75 -8.96
C LEU A 99 6.46 -5.66 -7.63
N GLY A 100 7.48 -6.51 -7.43
CA GLY A 100 8.31 -6.48 -6.23
C GLY A 100 9.03 -5.15 -6.04
N ILE A 101 9.66 -4.63 -7.09
CA ILE A 101 10.34 -3.32 -7.08
C ILE A 101 9.35 -2.20 -6.77
N LEU A 102 8.18 -2.18 -7.45
CA LEU A 102 7.14 -1.18 -7.19
C LEU A 102 6.64 -1.24 -5.74
N LEU A 103 6.39 -2.44 -5.22
CA LEU A 103 5.92 -2.63 -3.86
C LEU A 103 6.94 -2.15 -2.83
N VAL A 104 8.22 -2.43 -3.03
CA VAL A 104 9.27 -2.03 -2.10
C VAL A 104 9.58 -0.54 -2.22
N VAL A 105 9.94 -0.07 -3.42
CA VAL A 105 10.43 1.29 -3.64
C VAL A 105 9.30 2.29 -3.79
N GLY A 106 8.26 1.95 -4.56
CA GLY A 106 7.13 2.83 -4.81
C GLY A 106 6.19 2.95 -3.62
N ARG A 107 6.12 1.93 -2.75
CA ARG A 107 5.09 1.88 -1.70
C ARG A 107 5.62 1.66 -0.29
N LEU A 108 6.49 0.67 -0.09
CA LEU A 108 6.88 0.26 1.26
C LEU A 108 7.87 1.24 1.89
N ILE A 109 8.95 1.59 1.20
CA ILE A 109 9.96 2.53 1.70
C ILE A 109 9.33 3.90 2.03
N PRO A 110 8.54 4.54 1.14
CA PRO A 110 7.88 5.81 1.46
C PRO A 110 7.00 5.73 2.69
N ARG A 111 6.31 4.59 2.90
CA ARG A 111 5.47 4.35 4.08
C ARG A 111 6.28 4.22 5.36
N ILE A 112 7.45 3.59 5.31
CA ILE A 112 8.32 3.47 6.48
C ILE A 112 8.83 4.86 6.86
N LEU A 113 9.39 5.59 5.88
CA LEU A 113 9.97 6.91 6.10
C LEU A 113 8.93 7.92 6.63
N ALA A 114 7.72 7.93 6.07
CA ALA A 114 6.65 8.82 6.54
C ALA A 114 6.19 8.53 7.98
N ASN A 115 6.34 7.28 8.45
CA ASN A 115 5.90 6.88 9.79
C ASN A 115 7.00 7.02 10.85
N GLU A 116 8.28 6.88 10.48
CA GLU A 116 9.42 7.11 11.38
C GLU A 116 9.46 8.57 11.85
N GLU A 117 9.18 9.52 10.95
CA GLU A 117 9.14 10.95 11.29
C GLU A 117 7.98 11.29 12.25
N ALA A 118 6.96 10.43 12.33
CA ALA A 118 5.80 10.58 13.21
C ALA A 118 5.93 9.85 14.56
N SER A 119 6.96 9.04 14.79
CA SER A 119 7.07 8.21 16.00
C SER A 119 8.52 8.06 16.51
N SER A 120 8.91 8.88 17.49
CA SER A 120 10.18 8.70 18.22
C SER A 120 10.15 7.58 19.28
N GLU A 121 9.14 6.69 19.25
CA GLU A 121 9.03 5.53 20.14
C GLU A 121 8.12 4.47 19.48
N ASN A 122 8.58 3.21 19.44
CA ASN A 122 7.81 1.94 19.29
C ASN A 122 7.86 1.18 17.93
N ASP A 123 8.54 0.03 17.94
CA ASP A 123 8.25 -1.34 17.39
C ASP A 123 7.50 -1.57 16.04
N LEU A 124 7.14 -0.55 15.28
CA LEU A 124 6.44 -0.65 13.99
C LEU A 124 7.14 -1.47 12.88
N PRO A 125 8.47 -1.51 12.78
CA PRO A 125 9.18 -2.29 11.76
C PRO A 125 8.89 -3.80 11.82
N HIS A 126 8.59 -4.36 13.01
CA HIS A 126 8.25 -5.79 13.18
C HIS A 126 6.86 -6.15 12.63
N LYS A 127 5.93 -5.19 12.57
CA LYS A 127 4.58 -5.35 11.96
C LYS A 127 4.63 -5.27 10.44
N VAL A 128 5.59 -4.51 9.90
CA VAL A 128 5.83 -4.41 8.46
C VAL A 128 6.35 -5.74 7.88
N GLY A 129 7.19 -6.48 8.64
CA GLY A 129 7.59 -7.86 8.31
C GLY A 129 6.42 -8.85 8.24
N ARG A 130 5.37 -8.67 9.04
CA ARG A 130 4.15 -9.51 9.03
C ARG A 130 3.26 -9.26 7.80
N VAL A 131 3.31 -8.06 7.23
CA VAL A 131 2.53 -7.70 6.03
C VAL A 131 3.26 -8.13 4.76
N LEU A 132 4.60 -8.12 4.77
CA LEU A 132 5.40 -8.78 3.74
C LEU A 132 5.16 -10.30 3.71
N ALA A 133 5.05 -10.96 4.87
CA ALA A 133 4.64 -12.38 4.95
C ALA A 133 3.24 -12.65 4.39
N LEU A 134 2.32 -11.67 4.48
CA LEU A 134 1.00 -11.74 3.85
C LEU A 134 1.05 -11.48 2.33
N LEU A 135 2.02 -10.68 1.86
CA LEU A 135 2.25 -10.40 0.45
C LEU A 135 2.67 -11.66 -0.34
N PHE A 136 3.35 -12.60 0.33
CA PHE A 136 3.68 -13.94 -0.16
C PHE A 136 2.67 -15.02 0.29
N ALA A 137 1.55 -14.65 0.92
CA ALA A 137 0.52 -15.57 1.39
C ALA A 137 -0.06 -16.54 0.33
N PRO A 138 -0.27 -16.20 -0.96
CA PRO A 138 -0.73 -17.19 -1.94
C PRO A 138 0.27 -18.33 -2.22
N ILE A 139 1.52 -18.22 -1.74
CA ILE A 139 2.54 -19.29 -1.73
C ILE A 139 2.55 -20.05 -0.38
N VAL A 140 2.06 -19.44 0.70
CA VAL A 140 2.04 -19.98 2.09
C VAL A 140 0.70 -20.65 2.46
N ARG A 141 -0.44 -20.19 1.89
CA ARG A 141 -1.81 -20.68 2.16
C ARG A 141 -2.05 -22.19 1.99
N PRO A 142 -1.38 -22.93 1.08
CA PRO A 142 -1.48 -24.39 1.05
C PRO A 142 -1.00 -25.08 2.34
N ALA A 143 0.00 -24.52 3.02
CA ALA A 143 0.52 -25.07 4.28
C ALA A 143 -0.46 -24.87 5.46
N GLU A 144 -1.25 -23.79 5.45
CA GLU A 144 -2.28 -23.51 6.46
C GLU A 144 -3.53 -24.39 6.28
N TRP A 145 -3.87 -24.77 5.05
CA TRP A 145 -5.02 -25.62 4.73
C TRP A 145 -4.90 -27.05 5.28
N ILE A 146 -3.66 -27.57 5.36
CA ILE A 146 -3.34 -28.87 5.99
C ILE A 146 -3.64 -28.87 7.49
N VAL A 147 -3.45 -27.75 8.17
CA VAL A 147 -3.64 -27.64 9.62
C VAL A 147 -5.12 -27.51 9.99
N THR A 148 -5.90 -26.81 9.16
CA THR A 148 -7.33 -26.59 9.40
C THR A 148 -8.19 -27.83 9.16
N LEU A 149 -7.72 -28.75 8.30
CA LEU A 149 -8.36 -30.05 8.06
C LEU A 149 -8.41 -30.94 9.32
N PHE A 150 -7.56 -30.66 10.32
CA PHE A 150 -7.50 -31.40 11.59
C PHE A 150 -8.17 -30.66 12.79
N GLY A 151 -8.75 -29.44 12.62
CA GLY A 151 -9.08 -28.55 13.75
C GLY A 151 -10.51 -27.99 13.93
N GLY A 152 -11.48 -28.31 13.06
CA GLY A 152 -12.67 -27.47 12.83
C GLY A 152 -13.93 -27.56 13.72
N ASN A 153 -13.94 -28.06 14.97
CA ASN A 153 -15.21 -28.40 15.66
C ASN A 153 -15.62 -27.63 16.94
N ARG A 154 -15.12 -26.40 17.22
CA ARG A 154 -15.39 -25.75 18.54
C ARG A 154 -16.10 -24.39 18.64
N ARG A 155 -16.35 -23.61 17.57
CA ARG A 155 -16.80 -22.21 17.76
C ARG A 155 -18.30 -21.89 17.54
N ARG A 156 -19.15 -22.84 17.14
CA ARG A 156 -20.62 -22.66 17.05
C ARG A 156 -21.36 -22.51 18.40
N ARG A 157 -20.66 -22.45 19.54
CA ARG A 157 -21.29 -22.51 20.87
C ARG A 157 -21.55 -21.16 21.56
N TYR A 158 -21.23 -20.02 20.93
CA TYR A 158 -21.36 -18.70 21.56
C TYR A 158 -22.52 -17.83 21.03
N GLU A 159 -23.29 -18.29 20.03
CA GLU A 159 -24.50 -17.57 19.54
C GLU A 159 -25.81 -18.04 20.21
N ALA A 160 -25.75 -18.93 21.22
CA ALA A 160 -26.92 -19.59 21.77
C ALA A 160 -27.35 -19.13 23.18
N GLU A 161 -26.86 -18.00 23.70
CA GLU A 161 -27.22 -17.56 25.05
C GLU A 161 -27.37 -16.03 25.14
N PRO A 162 -28.61 -15.50 25.27
CA PRO A 162 -28.79 -14.10 25.61
C PRO A 162 -28.52 -13.90 27.12
N PRO A 163 -27.67 -12.96 27.54
CA PRO A 163 -27.59 -12.61 28.95
C PRO A 163 -28.87 -11.85 29.34
N ALA A 164 -29.70 -12.51 30.13
CA ALA A 164 -30.77 -11.92 30.90
C ALA A 164 -30.17 -10.95 31.93
N ASP A 165 -30.61 -9.70 31.93
CA ASP A 165 -30.66 -8.78 33.08
C ASP A 165 -31.07 -7.39 32.61
N GLU A 166 -32.39 -7.14 32.53
CA GLU A 166 -33.04 -5.86 32.89
C GLU A 166 -34.53 -6.20 33.13
N ALA A 167 -34.84 -6.61 34.36
CA ALA A 167 -36.19 -6.77 34.90
C ALA A 167 -36.40 -5.74 36.02
#